data_AF-A0A815EC63-F1
#
_entry.id   AF-A0A815EC63-F1
#
_cell.length_a   1.000
_cell.length_b   1.000
_cell.length_c   1.000
_cell.angle_alpha   90.00
_cell.angle_beta   90.00
_cell.angle_gamma   90.00
#
_symmetry.space_group_name_H-M   'P 1'
#
loop_
_entity.id
_entity.type
_entity.pdbx_description
1 polymer ?
#
loop_
_entity_poly.entity_id
_entity_poly.type
_entity_poly.pdbx_seq_one_letter_code
_entity_poly.pdbx_strand_id
1 'polypeptide(L)'
;MSKGKISAENVTYIRDIKDLTGKYTFTNGIGTISTQLRDEIKDFLDPFDVSRDFSALQIRYGGCKGTLSVDRRLDGQRYQLQIRDSMNKFTIDHDILELCKLSAPRPLFLNRQDIVLLESRDIPHVNFLNLQNQYHFGLVCALLKPENAYELLQEKLLPVFKLRKIARNINIV
;
A
#
# COMPACT_ATOMS: atom_id res chain seq x y z
N MET A 1 -16.68 -14.46 3.62
CA MET A 1 -15.68 -15.08 4.54
C MET A 1 -16.23 -15.18 5.98
N SER A 2 -16.08 -16.32 6.67
CA SER A 2 -16.24 -16.40 8.14
C SER A 2 -14.86 -16.42 8.80
N LYS A 3 -14.55 -15.40 9.62
CA LYS A 3 -13.26 -15.24 10.36
C LYS A 3 -11.98 -15.27 9.50
N GLY A 4 -12.04 -14.81 8.24
CA GLY A 4 -10.84 -14.76 7.36
C GLY A 4 -10.37 -16.11 6.81
N LYS A 5 -11.15 -17.19 7.01
CA LYS A 5 -10.88 -18.49 6.38
C LYS A 5 -11.21 -18.45 4.90
N ILE A 6 -10.30 -18.98 4.09
CA ILE A 6 -10.54 -19.24 2.67
C ILE A 6 -10.52 -20.75 2.49
N SER A 7 -11.65 -21.31 2.05
CA SER A 7 -11.74 -22.73 1.81
C SER A 7 -10.83 -23.14 0.65
N ALA A 8 -10.27 -24.36 0.73
CA ALA A 8 -9.25 -24.83 -0.20
C ALA A 8 -9.71 -24.82 -1.67
N GLU A 9 -11.00 -25.03 -1.94
CA GLU A 9 -11.57 -24.96 -3.30
C GLU A 9 -11.53 -23.57 -3.93
N ASN A 10 -11.34 -22.52 -3.12
CA ASN A 10 -11.22 -21.13 -3.58
C ASN A 10 -9.75 -20.71 -3.76
N VAL A 11 -8.80 -21.64 -3.58
CA VAL A 11 -7.36 -21.39 -3.74
C VAL A 11 -6.82 -22.20 -4.91
N THR A 12 -6.21 -21.52 -5.86
CA THR A 12 -5.55 -22.15 -7.01
C THR A 12 -4.05 -21.88 -6.93
N TYR A 13 -3.24 -22.92 -6.99
CA TYR A 13 -1.79 -22.81 -7.10
C TYR A 13 -1.40 -22.76 -8.58
N ILE A 14 -0.71 -21.70 -8.98
CA ILE A 14 -0.30 -21.46 -10.36
C ILE A 14 1.22 -21.25 -10.46
N ARG A 15 1.81 -21.61 -11.59
CA ARG A 15 3.24 -21.42 -11.80
C ARG A 15 3.61 -19.95 -11.93
N ASP A 16 4.84 -19.61 -11.56
CA ASP A 16 5.41 -18.31 -11.85
C ASP A 16 5.58 -18.02 -13.35
N ILE A 17 5.40 -16.76 -13.73
CA ILE A 17 5.75 -16.27 -15.07
C ILE A 17 7.25 -15.98 -15.08
N LYS A 18 7.95 -16.65 -15.99
CA LYS A 18 9.41 -16.56 -16.13
C LYS A 18 9.78 -16.11 -17.54
N ASP A 19 11.01 -15.65 -17.71
CA ASP A 19 11.59 -15.44 -19.03
C ASP A 19 11.84 -16.77 -19.76
N LEU A 20 12.19 -16.69 -21.06
CA LEU A 20 12.42 -17.88 -21.89
C LEU A 20 13.56 -18.77 -21.34
N THR A 21 14.51 -18.18 -20.61
CA THR A 21 15.63 -18.93 -20.00
C THR A 21 15.28 -19.54 -18.65
N GLY A 22 14.16 -19.14 -18.04
CA GLY A 22 13.78 -19.51 -16.68
C GLY A 22 14.58 -18.81 -15.57
N LYS A 23 15.60 -18.01 -15.92
CA LYS A 23 16.50 -17.31 -14.98
C LYS A 23 15.78 -16.21 -14.20
N TYR A 24 14.89 -15.47 -14.85
CA TYR A 24 14.20 -14.35 -14.25
C TYR A 24 12.73 -14.68 -14.03
N THR A 25 12.24 -14.36 -12.84
CA THR A 25 10.84 -14.59 -12.45
C THR A 25 10.13 -13.25 -12.34
N PHE A 26 9.19 -12.98 -13.24
CA PHE A 26 8.47 -11.71 -13.33
C PHE A 26 7.38 -11.56 -12.27
N THR A 27 6.89 -12.68 -11.73
CA THR A 27 5.82 -12.72 -10.73
C THR A 27 6.30 -13.15 -9.34
N ASN A 28 7.59 -12.96 -9.06
CA ASN A 28 8.20 -13.46 -7.81
C ASN A 28 7.49 -12.88 -6.59
N GLY A 29 6.80 -13.73 -5.84
CA GLY A 29 6.03 -13.34 -4.65
C GLY A 29 4.72 -12.61 -4.95
N ILE A 30 4.20 -12.67 -6.19
CA ILE A 30 2.98 -11.97 -6.62
C ILE A 30 1.91 -12.97 -7.09
N GLY A 31 0.84 -13.08 -6.30
CA GLY A 31 -0.39 -13.78 -6.67
C GLY A 31 -1.49 -12.82 -7.13
N THR A 32 -2.68 -13.36 -7.36
CA THR A 32 -3.84 -12.60 -7.87
C THR A 32 -5.12 -12.97 -7.15
N ILE A 33 -6.07 -12.03 -7.08
CA ILE A 33 -7.42 -12.27 -6.55
C ILE A 33 -8.49 -11.72 -7.49
N SER A 34 -9.67 -12.35 -7.49
CA SER A 34 -10.83 -11.79 -8.21
C SER A 34 -11.35 -10.51 -7.55
N THR A 35 -12.13 -9.72 -8.30
CA THR A 35 -12.78 -8.51 -7.74
C THR A 35 -13.75 -8.86 -6.63
N GLN A 36 -14.49 -9.96 -6.77
CA GLN A 36 -15.40 -10.49 -5.77
C GLN A 36 -14.70 -10.76 -4.43
N LEU A 37 -13.57 -11.48 -4.47
CA LEU A 37 -12.79 -11.77 -3.25
C LEU A 37 -12.25 -10.48 -2.60
N ARG A 38 -11.87 -9.50 -3.41
CA ARG A 38 -11.47 -8.17 -2.94
C ARG A 38 -12.62 -7.44 -2.24
N ASP A 39 -13.85 -7.49 -2.79
CA ASP A 39 -15.02 -6.83 -2.20
C ASP A 39 -15.38 -7.45 -0.84
N GLU A 40 -15.28 -8.77 -0.69
CA GLU A 40 -15.50 -9.39 0.61
C GLU A 40 -14.44 -9.07 1.65
N ILE A 41 -13.18 -8.95 1.22
CA ILE A 41 -12.12 -8.48 2.11
C ILE A 41 -12.46 -7.05 2.55
N LYS A 42 -12.96 -6.20 1.64
CA LYS A 42 -13.38 -4.83 1.97
C LYS A 42 -14.54 -4.84 2.97
N ASP A 43 -15.58 -5.64 2.75
CA ASP A 43 -16.74 -5.77 3.64
C ASP A 43 -16.32 -6.29 5.02
N PHE A 44 -15.38 -7.24 5.07
CA PHE A 44 -14.82 -7.74 6.33
C PHE A 44 -14.03 -6.68 7.09
N LEU A 45 -13.37 -5.76 6.38
CA LEU A 45 -12.56 -4.68 6.96
C LEU A 45 -13.35 -3.42 7.29
N ASP A 46 -14.58 -3.29 6.80
CA ASP A 46 -15.44 -2.12 6.99
C ASP A 46 -15.65 -1.73 8.47
N PRO A 47 -15.90 -2.67 9.40
CA PRO A 47 -16.05 -2.35 10.83
C PRO A 47 -14.80 -1.74 11.48
N PHE A 48 -13.64 -1.82 10.83
CA PHE A 48 -12.36 -1.33 11.35
C PHE A 48 -11.97 0.04 10.79
N ASP A 49 -12.80 0.68 9.97
CA ASP A 49 -12.49 1.95 9.27
C ASP A 49 -11.20 1.86 8.41
N VAL A 50 -10.95 0.65 7.88
CA VAL A 50 -9.82 0.36 6.98
C VAL A 50 -10.31 0.07 5.55
N SER A 51 -11.62 0.14 5.29
CA SER A 51 -12.26 -0.15 3.98
C SER A 51 -11.97 0.93 2.93
N ARG A 52 -10.72 0.98 2.46
CA ARG A 52 -10.34 1.76 1.28
C ARG A 52 -10.39 0.87 0.05
N ASP A 53 -10.69 1.46 -1.11
CA ASP A 53 -10.46 0.74 -2.36
C ASP A 53 -8.96 0.46 -2.51
N PHE A 54 -8.63 -0.83 -2.64
CA PHE A 54 -7.27 -1.30 -2.85
C PHE A 54 -7.22 -2.16 -4.13
N SER A 55 -6.10 -2.06 -4.84
CA SER A 55 -5.80 -2.89 -6.01
C SER A 55 -4.78 -3.97 -5.70
N ALA A 56 -4.11 -3.88 -4.55
CA ALA A 56 -3.21 -4.91 -4.07
C ALA A 56 -3.19 -5.00 -2.54
N LEU A 57 -2.80 -6.15 -2.02
CA LEU A 57 -2.66 -6.41 -0.59
C LEU A 57 -1.48 -7.35 -0.31
N GLN A 58 -0.81 -7.17 0.82
CA GLN A 58 0.22 -8.07 1.31
C GLN A 58 -0.40 -9.09 2.25
N ILE A 59 -0.04 -10.36 2.07
CA ILE A 59 -0.66 -11.48 2.79
C ILE A 59 0.34 -12.45 3.41
N ARG A 60 -0.20 -13.26 4.33
CA ARG A 60 0.31 -14.59 4.66
C ARG A 60 -0.85 -15.60 4.57
N TYR A 61 -0.57 -16.79 4.05
CA TYR A 61 -1.56 -17.84 3.87
C TYR A 61 -0.86 -19.20 3.75
N GLY A 62 -1.14 -20.18 4.62
CA GLY A 62 -0.61 -21.55 4.47
C GLY A 62 0.91 -21.65 4.26
N GLY A 63 1.70 -20.83 4.97
CA GLY A 63 3.16 -20.77 4.80
C GLY A 63 3.64 -20.02 3.54
N CYS A 64 2.70 -19.50 2.75
CA CYS A 64 2.96 -18.56 1.66
C CYS A 64 3.02 -17.12 2.18
N LYS A 65 3.92 -16.33 1.59
CA LYS A 65 4.06 -14.89 1.82
C LYS A 65 4.21 -14.18 0.49
N GLY A 66 3.49 -13.08 0.32
CA GLY A 66 3.64 -12.25 -0.87
C GLY A 66 2.61 -11.14 -0.95
N THR A 67 2.43 -10.63 -2.16
CA THR A 67 1.43 -9.62 -2.50
C THR A 67 0.42 -10.24 -3.45
N LEU A 68 -0.85 -9.86 -3.33
CA LEU A 68 -1.91 -10.20 -4.26
C LEU A 68 -2.35 -8.93 -4.98
N SER A 69 -2.48 -8.99 -6.31
CA SER A 69 -3.12 -7.94 -7.09
C SER A 69 -4.52 -8.35 -7.53
N VAL A 70 -5.44 -7.40 -7.61
CA VAL A 70 -6.77 -7.64 -8.17
C VAL A 70 -6.67 -7.87 -9.68
N ASP A 71 -7.22 -8.98 -10.16
CA ASP A 71 -7.24 -9.33 -11.58
C ASP A 71 -8.68 -9.55 -12.06
N ARG A 72 -9.18 -8.59 -12.85
CA ARG A 72 -10.54 -8.61 -13.40
C ARG A 72 -10.78 -9.77 -14.37
N ARG A 73 -9.72 -10.38 -14.91
CA ARG A 73 -9.85 -11.57 -15.78
C ARG A 73 -10.35 -12.78 -15.02
N LEU A 74 -10.29 -12.76 -13.68
CA LEU A 74 -10.79 -13.83 -12.80
C LEU A 74 -12.29 -13.70 -12.51
N ASP A 75 -12.95 -12.61 -12.87
CA ASP A 75 -14.34 -12.32 -12.46
C ASP A 75 -15.36 -13.27 -13.10
N GLY A 76 -15.01 -13.94 -14.20
CA GLY A 76 -15.81 -15.01 -14.80
C GLY A 76 -15.67 -16.38 -14.10
N GLN A 77 -14.80 -16.48 -13.09
CA GLN A 77 -14.55 -17.70 -12.33
C GLN A 77 -14.91 -17.46 -10.87
N ARG A 78 -15.55 -18.45 -10.23
CA ARG A 78 -15.98 -18.33 -8.85
C ARG A 78 -14.75 -18.21 -7.93
N TYR A 79 -14.70 -17.15 -7.12
CA TYR A 79 -13.83 -16.99 -5.94
C TYR A 79 -12.41 -17.54 -6.10
N GLN A 80 -11.50 -16.76 -6.68
CA GLN A 80 -10.12 -17.22 -6.84
C GLN A 80 -9.13 -16.38 -6.05
N LEU A 81 -8.47 -17.05 -5.12
CA LEU A 81 -7.15 -16.71 -4.63
C LEU A 81 -6.13 -17.53 -5.42
N GLN A 82 -5.32 -16.87 -6.25
CA GLN A 82 -4.25 -17.51 -6.99
C GLN A 82 -2.90 -17.29 -6.28
N ILE A 83 -2.30 -18.36 -5.80
CA ILE A 83 -0.99 -18.37 -5.14
C ILE A 83 0.06 -18.91 -6.12
N ARG A 84 1.25 -18.30 -6.13
CA ARG A 84 2.37 -18.76 -6.96
C ARG A 84 3.40 -19.55 -6.19
N ASP A 85 4.12 -20.42 -6.90
CA ASP A 85 5.19 -21.27 -6.34
C ASP A 85 6.21 -20.46 -5.52
N SER A 86 6.69 -19.32 -6.04
CA SER A 86 7.63 -18.44 -5.33
C SER A 86 7.09 -17.84 -4.03
N MET A 87 5.78 -17.84 -3.80
CA MET A 87 5.19 -17.35 -2.56
C MET A 87 5.33 -18.37 -1.42
N ASN A 88 5.37 -19.67 -1.73
CA ASN A 88 5.50 -20.73 -0.73
C ASN A 88 6.90 -20.69 -0.08
N LYS A 89 6.95 -20.50 1.24
CA LYS A 89 8.21 -20.47 2.01
C LYS A 89 8.42 -21.74 2.82
N PHE A 90 7.34 -22.37 3.26
CA PHE A 90 7.31 -23.62 3.99
C PHE A 90 5.90 -24.19 3.93
N THR A 91 5.79 -25.52 3.95
CA THR A 91 4.49 -26.19 3.92
C THR A 91 3.91 -26.30 5.33
N ILE A 92 2.71 -25.79 5.53
CA ILE A 92 1.93 -25.95 6.75
C ILE A 92 0.44 -26.03 6.41
N ASP A 93 -0.30 -26.83 7.17
CA ASP A 93 -1.76 -26.92 7.06
C ASP A 93 -2.41 -25.76 7.82
N HIS A 94 -2.62 -24.63 7.12
CA HIS A 94 -3.21 -23.42 7.68
C HIS A 94 -4.01 -22.66 6.61
N ASP A 95 -5.30 -22.47 6.86
CA ASP A 95 -6.31 -22.00 5.90
C ASP A 95 -6.79 -20.54 6.13
N ILE A 96 -6.17 -19.82 7.08
CA ILE A 96 -6.53 -18.43 7.36
C ILE A 96 -5.72 -17.50 6.46
N LEU A 97 -6.41 -16.60 5.77
CA LEU A 97 -5.80 -15.50 5.03
C LEU A 97 -5.51 -14.34 5.99
N GLU A 98 -4.23 -14.11 6.25
CA GLU A 98 -3.80 -13.00 7.09
C GLU A 98 -3.44 -11.79 6.23
N LEU A 99 -4.06 -10.65 6.52
CA LEU A 99 -3.82 -9.39 5.83
C LEU A 99 -2.74 -8.61 6.58
N CYS A 100 -1.60 -8.39 5.94
CA CYS A 100 -0.52 -7.58 6.51
C CYS A 100 -0.71 -6.09 6.23
N LYS A 101 -1.12 -5.75 4.99
CA LYS A 101 -1.19 -4.37 4.52
C LYS A 101 -1.98 -4.24 3.23
N LEU A 102 -2.83 -3.23 3.13
CA LEU A 102 -3.50 -2.85 1.89
C LEU A 102 -2.68 -1.82 1.10
N SER A 103 -2.81 -1.84 -0.23
CA SER A 103 -2.25 -0.79 -1.10
C SER A 103 -2.95 0.53 -0.85
N ALA A 104 -2.17 1.59 -0.65
CA ALA A 104 -2.66 2.96 -0.57
C ALA A 104 -1.54 3.91 -1.01
N PRO A 105 -1.86 5.11 -1.53
CA PRO A 105 -0.88 6.16 -1.72
C PRO A 105 -0.12 6.43 -0.42
N ARG A 106 1.19 6.67 -0.53
CA ARG A 106 2.02 7.03 0.61
C ARG A 106 2.85 8.26 0.26
N PRO A 107 3.01 9.19 1.20
CA PRO A 107 3.95 10.28 0.99
C PRO A 107 5.35 9.69 0.85
N LEU A 108 6.08 10.18 -0.15
CA LEU A 108 7.49 9.87 -0.38
C LEU A 108 8.29 11.13 -0.08
N PHE A 109 9.39 10.96 0.62
CA PHE A 109 10.33 12.05 0.92
C PHE A 109 11.70 11.65 0.39
N LEU A 110 12.45 12.62 -0.13
CA LEU A 110 13.83 12.41 -0.52
C LEU A 110 14.66 12.18 0.74
N ASN A 111 15.15 10.95 0.92
CA ASN A 111 16.16 10.66 1.92
C ASN A 111 17.56 10.90 1.33
N ARG A 112 18.58 10.84 2.19
CA ARG A 112 19.97 11.06 1.80
C ARG A 112 20.44 10.06 0.73
N GLN A 113 19.99 8.80 0.81
CA GLN A 113 20.37 7.74 -0.11
C GLN A 113 19.82 7.99 -1.51
N ASP A 114 18.56 8.41 -1.61
CA ASP A 114 17.91 8.76 -2.88
C ASP A 114 18.60 9.96 -3.52
N ILE A 115 18.92 11.00 -2.73
CA ILE A 115 19.66 12.18 -3.21
C ILE A 115 21.00 11.77 -3.81
N VAL A 116 21.79 10.98 -3.09
CA VAL A 116 23.11 10.50 -3.55
C VAL A 116 22.97 9.69 -4.85
N LEU A 117 21.97 8.83 -4.94
CA LEU A 117 21.71 8.05 -6.16
C LEU A 117 21.38 8.98 -7.34
N LEU A 118 20.50 9.96 -7.14
CA LEU A 118 20.11 10.90 -8.18
C LEU A 118 21.27 11.78 -8.64
N GLU A 119 22.10 12.28 -7.71
CA GLU A 119 23.32 13.04 -8.04
C GLU A 119 24.32 12.20 -8.84
N SER A 120 24.51 10.93 -8.48
CA SER A 120 25.36 9.99 -9.24
C SER A 120 24.84 9.71 -10.66
N ARG A 121 23.58 10.09 -10.92
CA ARG A 121 22.92 10.03 -12.23
C ARG A 121 22.82 11.40 -12.90
N ASP A 122 23.72 12.31 -12.54
CA ASP A 122 23.91 13.63 -13.15
C ASP A 122 22.76 14.62 -12.90
N ILE A 123 21.90 14.35 -11.89
CA ILE A 123 20.89 15.33 -11.46
C ILE A 123 21.60 16.41 -10.63
N PRO A 124 21.52 17.70 -11.02
CA PRO A 124 22.24 18.76 -10.33
C PRO A 124 21.80 18.96 -8.88
N HIS A 125 22.77 19.06 -7.96
CA HIS A 125 22.53 19.25 -6.52
C HIS A 125 21.67 20.49 -6.20
N VAL A 126 21.74 21.53 -7.05
CA VAL A 126 20.93 22.76 -6.91
C VAL A 126 19.43 22.47 -6.89
N ASN A 127 18.96 21.41 -7.56
CA ASN A 127 17.55 21.03 -7.52
C ASN A 127 17.11 20.61 -6.10
N PHE A 128 17.95 19.84 -5.40
CA PHE A 128 17.67 19.42 -4.03
C PHE A 128 17.73 20.59 -3.04
N LEU A 129 18.70 21.48 -3.21
CA LEU A 129 18.78 22.72 -2.42
C LEU A 129 17.56 23.61 -2.62
N ASN A 130 17.07 23.74 -3.85
CA ASN A 130 15.86 24.50 -4.15
C ASN A 130 14.62 23.88 -3.46
N LEU A 131 14.45 22.56 -3.55
CA LEU A 131 13.36 21.85 -2.86
C LEU A 131 13.44 22.03 -1.34
N GLN A 132 14.64 21.92 -0.75
CA GLN A 132 14.87 22.14 0.67
C GLN A 132 14.52 23.58 1.07
N ASN A 133 15.00 24.58 0.32
CA ASN A 133 14.75 25.99 0.60
C ASN A 133 13.26 26.34 0.50
N GLN A 134 12.55 25.79 -0.50
CA GLN A 134 11.10 25.94 -0.61
C GLN A 134 10.37 25.34 0.60
N TYR A 135 10.77 24.15 1.05
CA TYR A 135 10.19 23.52 2.22
C TYR A 135 10.46 24.34 3.50
N HIS A 136 11.70 24.81 3.71
CA HIS A 136 12.05 25.68 4.83
C HIS A 136 11.24 26.98 4.83
N PHE A 137 11.09 27.62 3.67
CA PHE A 137 10.26 28.81 3.54
C PHE A 137 8.80 28.54 3.92
N GLY A 138 8.24 27.41 3.47
CA GLY A 138 6.91 26.96 3.88
C GLY A 138 6.77 26.80 5.41
N LEU A 139 7.78 26.22 6.07
CA LEU A 139 7.80 26.10 7.53
C LEU A 139 7.85 27.47 8.23
N VAL A 140 8.67 28.40 7.74
CA VAL A 140 8.74 29.76 8.28
C VAL A 140 7.39 30.47 8.11
N CYS A 141 6.75 30.35 6.94
CA CYS A 141 5.41 30.87 6.70
C CYS A 141 4.39 30.28 7.69
N ALA A 142 4.45 28.98 7.98
CA ALA A 142 3.60 28.32 8.96
C ALA A 142 3.81 28.82 10.41
N LEU A 143 4.99 29.34 10.75
CA LEU A 143 5.23 29.98 12.06
C LEU A 143 4.63 31.39 12.16
N LEU A 144 4.46 32.07 11.02
CA LEU A 144 4.03 33.47 10.96
C LEU A 144 2.54 33.62 10.64
N LYS A 145 1.95 32.64 9.92
CA LYS A 145 0.58 32.70 9.42
C LYS A 145 -0.23 31.48 9.88
N PRO A 146 -1.34 31.69 10.63
CA PRO A 146 -2.18 30.61 11.12
C PRO A 146 -2.76 29.71 10.02
N GLU A 147 -3.04 30.25 8.83
CA GLU A 147 -3.60 29.51 7.70
C GLU A 147 -2.59 28.48 7.17
N ASN A 148 -1.34 28.91 6.97
CA ASN A 148 -0.23 28.04 6.58
C ASN A 148 0.08 26.99 7.68
N ALA A 149 -0.04 27.37 8.95
CA ALA A 149 0.10 26.45 10.07
C ALA A 149 -0.97 25.35 10.03
N TYR A 150 -2.22 25.74 9.76
CA TYR A 150 -3.33 24.82 9.65
C TYR A 150 -3.13 23.83 8.50
N GLU A 151 -2.77 24.29 7.31
CA GLU A 151 -2.49 23.41 6.15
C GLU A 151 -1.38 22.40 6.45
N LEU A 152 -0.26 22.87 7.01
CA LEU A 152 0.86 22.01 7.39
C LEU A 152 0.44 20.96 8.43
N LEU A 153 -0.30 21.36 9.45
CA LEU A 153 -0.78 20.46 10.50
C LEU A 153 -1.81 19.45 9.98
N GLN A 154 -2.66 19.83 9.02
CA GLN A 154 -3.56 18.88 8.37
C GLN A 154 -2.82 17.79 7.62
N GLU A 155 -1.70 18.12 6.98
CA GLU A 155 -0.87 17.15 6.26
C GLU A 155 -0.14 16.20 7.24
N LYS A 156 0.37 16.73 8.35
CA LYS A 156 1.25 15.98 9.27
C LYS A 156 0.51 15.22 10.37
N LEU A 157 -0.68 15.66 10.78
CA LEU A 157 -1.41 15.04 11.88
C LEU A 157 -2.34 13.94 11.40
N LEU A 158 -2.45 12.89 12.22
CA LEU A 158 -3.41 11.82 11.99
C LEU A 158 -4.85 12.35 12.12
N PRO A 159 -5.83 11.74 11.42
CA PRO A 159 -7.25 12.13 11.48
C PRO A 159 -7.87 12.15 12.88
N VAL A 160 -7.20 11.57 13.87
CA VAL A 160 -7.59 11.56 15.28
C VAL A 160 -7.66 12.99 15.86
N PHE A 161 -6.84 13.91 15.35
CA PHE A 161 -6.89 15.32 15.75
C PHE A 161 -8.02 16.04 15.01
N LYS A 162 -9.01 16.57 15.75
CA LYS A 162 -10.12 17.37 15.21
C LYS A 162 -9.69 18.78 14.81
N LEU A 163 -8.66 18.88 13.96
CA LEU A 163 -7.98 20.11 13.61
C LEU A 163 -8.94 21.16 13.05
N ARG A 164 -9.86 20.75 12.19
CA ARG A 164 -10.89 21.62 11.60
C ARG A 164 -11.81 22.25 12.64
N LYS A 165 -12.12 21.54 13.73
CA LYS A 165 -12.93 22.09 14.83
C LYS A 165 -12.15 23.16 15.60
N ILE A 166 -10.87 22.90 15.85
CA ILE A 166 -9.98 23.87 16.53
C ILE A 166 -9.85 25.11 15.66
N ALA A 167 -9.54 24.96 14.38
CA ALA A 167 -9.33 26.06 13.44
C ALA A 167 -10.54 26.99 13.30
N ARG A 168 -11.76 26.44 13.31
CA ARG A 168 -13.01 27.22 13.36
C ARG A 168 -13.12 28.07 14.63
N ASN A 169 -12.74 27.52 15.78
CA ASN A 169 -12.83 28.23 17.05
C ASN A 169 -11.85 29.42 17.14
N ILE A 170 -10.79 29.41 16.33
CA ILE A 170 -9.79 30.49 16.26
C ILE A 170 -9.86 31.29 14.94
N ASN A 171 -10.97 31.19 14.21
CA ASN A 171 -11.26 31.95 12.99
C ASN A 171 -10.23 31.81 11.86
N ILE A 172 -9.59 30.65 11.72
CA ILE A 172 -8.67 30.36 10.60
C ILE A 172 -9.44 29.82 9.38
N VAL A 173 -10.55 29.11 9.61
CA VAL A 173 -11.38 28.42 8.59
C VAL A 173 -12.84 28.37 8.99
#